data_AF-J9D536-F1
#
_entry.id   AF-J9D536-F1
#
_cell.length_a   1.000
_cell.length_b   1.000
_cell.length_c   1.000
_cell.angle_alpha   90.00
_cell.angle_beta   90.00
_cell.angle_gamma   90.00
#
_symmetry.space_group_name_H-M   'P 1'
#
loop_
_entity.id
_entity.type
_entity.pdbx_description
1 polymer ?
#
loop_
_entity_poly.entity_id
_entity_poly.type
_entity_poly.pdbx_seq_one_letter_code
_entity_poly.pdbx_strand_id
1 'polypeptide(L)'
;MKSKKIQSKGPKRPKSVYLRYCDDKRPTLPKMSLGDMGKLLGEMWSKEDEKVKEKYNKLYQQDVAKYDAEMEEFKKTPEYAQEQEAKKHEKAQARKDKKNGKSKREKKVSAYNIFMKEHYANAKKSGVTLKIGKENSELTTKWKNMSQKEKEVYEKKALEMNQQAKGAIVGEEQSSD
;
A
#
# COMPACT_ATOMS: atom_id res chain seq x y z
N MET A 1 5.92 -1.58 -17.54
CA MET A 1 7.02 -0.59 -17.51
C MET A 1 7.48 -0.43 -16.06
N LYS A 2 8.75 -0.72 -15.75
CA LYS A 2 9.29 -0.58 -14.40
C LYS A 2 9.29 0.90 -14.03
N SER A 3 8.55 1.28 -12.99
CA SER A 3 8.43 2.67 -12.52
C SER A 3 9.82 3.27 -12.29
N LYS A 4 10.16 4.29 -13.09
CA LYS A 4 11.42 5.02 -13.02
C LYS A 4 11.46 5.71 -11.66
N LYS A 5 12.25 5.16 -10.72
CA LYS A 5 12.40 5.72 -9.38
C LYS A 5 12.82 7.17 -9.54
N ILE A 6 11.98 8.10 -9.11
CA ILE A 6 12.30 9.53 -9.11
C ILE A 6 13.62 9.68 -8.37
N GLN A 7 14.66 10.12 -9.08
CA GLN A 7 15.96 10.40 -8.47
C GLN A 7 15.72 11.61 -7.55
N SER A 8 15.79 11.37 -6.24
CA SER A 8 15.75 12.43 -5.23
C SER A 8 16.90 13.40 -5.53
N LYS A 9 16.56 14.66 -5.78
CA LYS A 9 17.57 15.72 -6.01
C LYS A 9 18.21 16.20 -4.70
N GLY A 10 17.63 15.81 -3.56
CA GLY A 10 18.16 16.17 -2.25
C GLY A 10 19.41 15.39 -1.84
N PRO A 11 20.02 15.81 -0.72
CA PRO A 11 21.14 15.13 -0.09
C PRO A 11 20.89 13.63 0.05
N LYS A 12 21.93 12.82 -0.20
CA LYS A 12 21.85 11.37 -0.05
C LYS A 12 22.00 11.02 1.43
N ARG A 13 21.16 10.11 1.91
CA ARG A 13 21.25 9.62 3.29
C ARG A 13 22.64 9.06 3.58
N PRO A 14 23.22 9.34 4.75
CA PRO A 14 24.50 8.80 5.13
C PRO A 14 24.44 7.28 5.18
N LYS A 15 25.51 6.62 4.74
CA LYS A 15 25.63 5.16 4.85
C LYS A 15 25.73 4.79 6.32
N SER A 16 25.01 3.74 6.72
CA SER A 16 25.11 3.22 8.09
C SER A 16 26.53 2.76 8.40
N VAL A 17 26.83 2.68 9.68
CA VAL A 17 28.10 2.24 10.26
C VAL A 17 28.58 0.93 9.61
N TYR A 18 27.69 -0.07 9.58
CA TYR A 18 27.97 -1.37 8.94
C TYR A 18 28.18 -1.26 7.42
N LEU A 19 27.38 -0.46 6.71
CA LEU A 19 27.55 -0.29 5.26
C LEU A 19 28.88 0.39 4.91
N ARG A 20 29.36 1.31 5.76
CA ARG A 20 30.71 1.90 5.62
C ARG A 20 31.79 0.85 5.78
N TYR A 21 31.69 0.05 6.84
CA TYR A 21 32.60 -1.07 7.09
C TYR A 21 32.60 -2.07 5.91
N CYS A 22 31.42 -2.39 5.38
CA CYS A 22 31.30 -3.21 4.19
C CYS A 22 32.02 -2.59 2.99
N ASP A 23 31.84 -1.30 2.71
CA ASP A 23 32.51 -0.64 1.58
C ASP A 23 34.04 -0.70 1.68
N ASP A 24 34.59 -0.55 2.89
CA ASP A 24 36.04 -0.61 3.13
C ASP A 24 36.60 -2.03 3.00
N LYS A 25 35.85 -3.05 3.45
CA LYS A 25 36.30 -4.45 3.49
C LYS A 25 35.95 -5.23 2.24
N ARG A 26 34.90 -4.86 1.52
CA ARG A 26 34.47 -5.49 0.27
C ARG A 26 35.57 -5.63 -0.79
N PRO A 27 36.45 -4.63 -1.05
CA PRO A 27 37.53 -4.78 -2.02
C PRO A 27 38.62 -5.76 -1.56
N THR A 28 38.73 -6.01 -0.25
CA THR A 28 39.70 -6.97 0.32
C THR A 28 39.20 -8.41 0.29
N LEU A 29 37.91 -8.62 0.02
CA LEU A 29 37.31 -9.93 -0.05
C LEU A 29 37.41 -10.51 -1.48
N PRO A 30 37.58 -11.83 -1.62
CA PRO A 30 37.59 -12.47 -2.93
C PRO A 30 36.25 -12.26 -3.64
N LYS A 31 36.28 -12.37 -4.98
CA LYS A 31 35.11 -12.20 -5.83
C LYS A 31 34.15 -13.40 -5.69
N MET A 32 33.38 -13.39 -4.60
CA MET A 32 32.34 -14.37 -4.27
C MET A 32 30.94 -13.80 -4.53
N SER A 33 29.90 -14.62 -4.31
CA SER A 33 28.53 -14.15 -4.44
C SER A 33 28.24 -13.02 -3.44
N LEU A 34 27.37 -12.07 -3.82
CA LEU A 34 26.99 -10.97 -2.92
C LEU A 34 26.37 -11.47 -1.60
N GLY A 35 25.68 -12.62 -1.65
CA GLY A 35 25.10 -13.25 -0.48
C GLY A 35 26.16 -13.79 0.48
N ASP A 36 27.16 -14.49 -0.04
CA ASP A 36 28.23 -15.08 0.79
C ASP A 36 29.16 -14.01 1.36
N MET A 37 29.46 -12.99 0.56
CA MET A 37 30.22 -11.82 1.00
C MET A 37 29.50 -11.08 2.14
N GLY A 38 28.17 -10.94 2.03
CA GLY A 38 27.36 -10.31 3.07
C GLY A 38 27.34 -11.09 4.38
N LYS A 39 27.30 -12.43 4.32
CA LYS A 39 27.40 -13.30 5.51
C LYS A 39 28.75 -13.14 6.19
N LEU A 40 29.85 -13.24 5.42
CA LEU A 40 31.21 -13.09 5.94
C LEU A 40 31.43 -11.72 6.59
N LEU A 41 31.02 -10.63 5.91
CA LEU A 41 31.14 -9.27 6.46
C LEU A 41 30.33 -9.08 7.74
N GLY A 42 29.14 -9.71 7.82
CA GLY A 42 28.30 -9.68 9.03
C GLY A 42 28.97 -10.37 10.21
N GLU A 43 29.58 -11.53 9.98
CA GLU A 43 30.34 -12.25 11.01
C GLU A 43 31.59 -11.49 11.45
N MET A 44 32.34 -10.94 10.50
CA MET A 44 33.52 -10.12 10.79
C MET A 44 33.12 -8.89 11.61
N TRP A 45 32.08 -8.17 11.21
CA TRP A 45 31.58 -7.01 11.96
C TRP A 45 31.13 -7.39 13.37
N SER A 46 30.46 -8.53 13.55
CA SER A 46 30.06 -9.00 14.88
C SER A 46 31.27 -9.21 15.80
N LYS A 47 32.32 -9.84 15.28
CA LYS A 47 33.58 -10.15 15.99
C LYS A 47 34.58 -9.00 16.06
N GLU A 48 34.37 -7.92 15.31
CA GLU A 48 35.27 -6.76 15.26
C GLU A 48 35.31 -6.02 16.60
N ASP A 49 36.47 -5.43 16.90
CA ASP A 49 36.72 -4.68 18.13
C ASP A 49 35.76 -3.49 18.29
N GLU A 50 35.33 -3.26 19.54
CA GLU A 50 34.47 -2.13 19.88
C GLU A 50 35.10 -0.78 19.50
N LYS A 51 36.43 -0.64 19.63
CA LYS A 51 37.16 0.57 19.21
C LYS A 51 37.00 0.87 17.72
N VAL A 52 36.99 -0.16 16.88
CA VAL A 52 36.77 -0.02 15.43
C VAL A 52 35.31 0.34 15.18
N LYS A 53 34.37 -0.32 15.86
CA LYS A 53 32.95 0.02 15.77
C LYS A 53 32.67 1.46 16.18
N GLU A 54 33.29 1.93 17.26
CA GLU A 54 33.22 3.32 17.73
C GLU A 54 33.77 4.32 16.71
N LYS A 55 34.90 4.00 16.05
CA LYS A 55 35.44 4.83 14.97
C LYS A 55 34.42 5.02 13.85
N TYR A 56 33.79 3.93 13.40
CA TYR A 56 32.74 3.99 12.37
C TYR A 56 31.47 4.70 12.87
N ASN A 57 31.11 4.54 14.15
CA ASN A 57 29.99 5.28 14.76
C ASN A 57 30.24 6.79 14.76
N LYS A 58 31.45 7.25 15.13
CA LYS A 58 31.81 8.67 15.09
C LYS A 58 31.75 9.23 13.67
N LEU A 59 32.28 8.50 12.69
CA LEU A 59 32.16 8.88 11.27
C LEU A 59 30.71 8.96 10.81
N TYR A 60 29.87 8.00 11.22
CA TYR A 60 28.44 8.03 10.93
C TYR A 60 27.75 9.24 11.54
N GLN A 61 28.04 9.57 12.81
CA GLN A 61 27.47 10.74 13.48
C GLN A 61 27.86 12.05 12.78
N GLN A 62 29.11 12.19 12.34
CA GLN A 62 29.55 13.35 11.56
C GLN A 62 28.80 13.47 10.24
N ASP A 63 28.62 12.36 9.53
CA ASP A 63 27.91 12.38 8.25
C ASP A 63 26.39 12.57 8.42
N VAL A 64 25.81 12.11 9.53
CA VAL A 64 24.43 12.45 9.92
C VAL A 64 24.29 13.94 10.17
N ALA A 65 25.20 14.54 10.94
CA ALA A 65 25.16 15.98 11.21
C ALA A 65 25.26 16.82 9.92
N LYS A 66 26.16 16.44 9.00
CA LYS A 66 26.26 17.09 7.67
C LYS A 66 24.99 16.89 6.85
N TYR A 67 24.48 15.67 6.79
CA TYR A 67 23.24 15.36 6.07
C TYR A 67 22.06 16.15 6.61
N ASP A 68 21.92 16.26 7.92
CA ASP A 68 20.83 16.99 8.56
C ASP A 68 20.92 18.48 8.21
N ALA A 69 22.11 19.08 8.27
CA ALA A 69 22.33 20.46 7.84
C ALA A 69 21.98 20.68 6.35
N GLU A 70 22.51 19.85 5.45
CA GLU A 70 22.20 19.92 4.01
C GLU A 70 20.71 19.67 3.73
N MET A 71 20.06 18.80 4.50
CA MET A 71 18.63 18.53 4.37
C MET A 71 17.77 19.69 4.84
N GLU A 72 18.17 20.40 5.91
CA GLU A 72 17.47 21.61 6.36
C GLU A 72 17.56 22.72 5.31
N GLU A 73 18.69 22.86 4.63
CA GLU A 73 18.82 23.76 3.48
C GLU A 73 17.98 23.28 2.29
N PHE A 74 18.05 22.00 1.95
CA PHE A 74 17.28 21.43 0.85
C PHE A 74 15.77 21.55 1.08
N LYS A 75 15.27 21.39 2.32
CA LYS A 75 13.85 21.56 2.65
C LYS A 75 13.33 22.96 2.35
N LYS A 76 14.19 23.98 2.33
CA LYS A 76 13.83 25.37 2.01
C LYS A 76 13.79 25.64 0.50
N THR A 77 14.32 24.74 -0.33
CA THR A 77 14.34 24.93 -1.78
C THR A 77 12.99 24.60 -2.41
N PRO A 78 12.62 25.26 -3.52
CA PRO A 78 11.43 24.90 -4.29
C PRO A 78 11.50 23.47 -4.84
N GLU A 79 12.71 22.92 -5.03
CA GLU A 79 12.90 21.56 -5.52
C GLU A 79 12.39 20.50 -4.53
N TYR A 80 12.57 20.72 -3.22
CA TYR A 80 11.99 19.83 -2.20
C TYR A 80 10.46 19.84 -2.24
N ALA A 81 9.85 21.01 -2.40
CA ALA A 81 8.39 21.14 -2.52
C ALA A 81 7.87 20.36 -3.74
N GLN A 82 8.51 20.53 -4.90
CA GLN A 82 8.19 19.78 -6.11
C GLN A 82 8.34 18.26 -5.93
N GLU A 83 9.39 17.80 -5.23
CA GLU A 83 9.58 16.38 -4.95
C GLU A 83 8.50 15.82 -4.00
N GLN A 84 8.07 16.59 -3.00
CA GLN A 84 6.97 16.20 -2.12
C GLN A 84 5.63 16.10 -2.88
N GLU A 85 5.36 17.05 -3.77
CA GLU A 85 4.17 17.01 -4.63
C GLU A 85 4.21 15.83 -5.61
N ALA A 86 5.34 15.58 -6.26
CA ALA A 86 5.51 14.43 -7.14
C ALA A 86 5.29 13.11 -6.39
N LYS A 87 5.84 12.96 -5.17
CA LYS A 87 5.62 11.78 -4.32
C LYS A 87 4.15 11.63 -3.89
N LYS A 88 3.46 12.73 -3.59
CA LYS A 88 2.02 12.70 -3.28
C LYS A 88 1.23 12.25 -4.51
N HIS A 89 1.54 12.79 -5.69
CA HIS A 89 0.89 12.44 -6.94
C HIS A 89 1.13 10.97 -7.31
N GLU A 90 2.36 10.47 -7.21
CA GLU A 90 2.71 9.07 -7.45
C GLU A 90 1.95 8.13 -6.49
N LYS A 91 1.90 8.45 -5.19
CA LYS A 91 1.13 7.68 -4.21
C LYS A 91 -0.37 7.71 -4.49
N ALA A 92 -0.91 8.87 -4.88
CA ALA A 92 -2.32 9.00 -5.24
C ALA A 92 -2.63 8.18 -6.50
N GLN A 93 -1.76 8.21 -7.50
CA GLN A 93 -1.87 7.42 -8.72
C GLN A 93 -1.78 5.92 -8.40
N ALA A 94 -0.79 5.48 -7.62
CA ALA A 94 -0.68 4.09 -7.20
C ALA A 94 -1.91 3.60 -6.40
N ARG A 95 -2.54 4.48 -5.61
CA ARG A 95 -3.82 4.19 -4.92
C ARG A 95 -4.97 4.07 -5.92
N LYS A 96 -5.06 4.95 -6.92
CA LYS A 96 -6.04 4.86 -8.01
C LYS A 96 -5.83 3.59 -8.84
N ASP A 97 -4.61 3.27 -9.22
CA ASP A 97 -4.26 2.05 -9.97
C ASP A 97 -4.59 0.79 -9.15
N LYS A 98 -4.35 0.78 -7.84
CA LYS A 98 -4.82 -0.30 -6.96
C LYS A 98 -6.34 -0.39 -6.86
N LYS A 99 -7.05 0.75 -6.87
CA LYS A 99 -8.53 0.80 -6.84
C LYS A 99 -9.12 0.34 -8.17
N ASN A 100 -8.55 0.76 -9.30
CA ASN A 100 -8.93 0.39 -10.65
C ASN A 100 -8.52 -1.06 -10.97
N GLY A 101 -7.37 -1.52 -10.48
CA GLY A 101 -6.96 -2.93 -10.55
C GLY A 101 -7.83 -3.85 -9.69
N LYS A 102 -8.36 -3.36 -8.56
CA LYS A 102 -9.44 -4.05 -7.81
C LYS A 102 -10.80 -3.97 -8.52
N SER A 103 -11.00 -3.02 -9.44
CA SER A 103 -12.22 -2.91 -10.24
C SER A 103 -12.35 -4.03 -11.28
N LYS A 104 -11.22 -4.62 -11.72
CA LYS A 104 -11.24 -5.76 -12.64
C LYS A 104 -11.55 -7.10 -11.96
N ARG A 105 -11.55 -7.17 -10.61
CA ARG A 105 -12.12 -8.32 -9.91
C ARG A 105 -13.59 -8.06 -9.68
N GLU A 106 -14.40 -8.95 -10.21
CA GLU A 106 -15.85 -8.92 -10.07
C GLU A 106 -16.26 -8.82 -8.59
N LYS A 107 -16.88 -7.71 -8.22
CA LYS A 107 -17.32 -7.48 -6.84
C LYS A 107 -18.60 -8.29 -6.61
N LYS A 108 -18.46 -9.44 -5.96
CA LYS A 108 -19.61 -10.24 -5.53
C LYS A 108 -20.49 -9.41 -4.58
N VAL A 109 -21.74 -9.21 -4.97
CA VAL A 109 -22.81 -8.66 -4.14
C VAL A 109 -23.16 -9.69 -3.05
N SER A 110 -23.23 -9.26 -1.79
CA SER A 110 -23.66 -10.14 -0.69
C SER A 110 -25.16 -10.06 -0.47
N ALA A 111 -25.72 -11.05 0.25
CA ALA A 111 -27.13 -11.06 0.67
C ALA A 111 -27.52 -9.78 1.41
N TYR A 112 -26.66 -9.32 2.32
CA TYR A 112 -26.83 -8.06 3.05
C TYR A 112 -26.91 -6.85 2.12
N ASN A 113 -26.08 -6.79 1.07
CA ASN A 113 -26.11 -5.67 0.12
C ASN A 113 -27.45 -5.59 -0.63
N ILE A 114 -28.05 -6.73 -0.97
CA ILE A 114 -29.38 -6.79 -1.60
C ILE A 114 -30.46 -6.35 -0.62
N PHE A 115 -30.45 -6.87 0.60
CA PHE A 115 -31.36 -6.46 1.66
C PHE A 115 -31.34 -4.94 1.87
N MET A 116 -30.15 -4.37 2.02
CA MET A 116 -29.98 -2.93 2.18
C MET A 116 -30.54 -2.18 0.97
N LYS A 117 -30.20 -2.60 -0.26
CA LYS A 117 -30.68 -1.97 -1.50
C LYS A 117 -32.21 -1.96 -1.60
N GLU A 118 -32.87 -3.08 -1.31
CA GLU A 118 -34.33 -3.19 -1.31
C GLU A 118 -34.96 -2.30 -0.23
N HIS A 119 -34.38 -2.26 0.97
CA HIS A 119 -34.86 -1.41 2.05
C HIS A 119 -34.74 0.09 1.76
N TYR A 120 -33.60 0.53 1.19
CA TYR A 120 -33.45 1.92 0.73
C TYR A 120 -34.41 2.26 -0.42
N ALA A 121 -34.64 1.34 -1.35
CA ALA A 121 -35.58 1.53 -2.45
C ALA A 121 -37.03 1.64 -1.95
N ASN A 122 -37.42 0.81 -0.99
CA ASN A 122 -38.75 0.84 -0.37
C ASN A 122 -38.98 2.12 0.43
N ALA A 123 -37.98 2.56 1.22
CA ALA A 123 -38.07 3.83 1.93
C ALA A 123 -38.20 5.01 0.96
N LYS A 124 -37.42 5.02 -0.14
CA LYS A 124 -37.53 6.06 -1.17
C LYS A 124 -38.93 6.08 -1.81
N LYS A 125 -39.53 4.91 -2.06
CA LYS A 125 -40.90 4.80 -2.59
C LYS A 125 -41.96 5.31 -1.61
N SER A 126 -41.75 5.15 -0.30
CA SER A 126 -42.64 5.69 0.73
C SER A 126 -42.37 7.18 1.05
N GLY A 127 -41.57 7.87 0.23
CA GLY A 127 -41.21 9.28 0.44
C GLY A 127 -40.20 9.51 1.57
N VAL A 128 -39.65 8.44 2.16
CA VAL A 128 -38.69 8.51 3.27
C VAL A 128 -37.27 8.41 2.73
N THR A 129 -36.48 9.46 2.96
CA THR A 129 -35.05 9.45 2.60
C THR A 129 -34.23 9.01 3.80
N LEU A 130 -33.82 7.74 3.83
CA LEU A 130 -32.91 7.23 4.85
C LEU A 130 -31.52 7.81 4.64
N LYS A 131 -31.02 8.53 5.64
CA LYS A 131 -29.63 9.04 5.64
C LYS A 131 -28.71 8.02 6.32
N ILE A 132 -27.42 8.13 6.01
CA ILE A 132 -26.39 7.32 6.66
C ILE A 132 -26.29 7.81 8.11
N GLY A 133 -26.79 7.01 9.05
CA GLY A 133 -26.95 7.41 10.44
C GLY A 133 -27.71 6.36 11.27
N LYS A 134 -28.64 6.81 12.11
CA LYS A 134 -29.42 5.95 13.02
C LYS A 134 -30.24 4.92 12.25
N GLU A 135 -30.83 5.30 11.13
CA GLU A 135 -31.66 4.41 10.30
C GLU A 135 -30.84 3.25 9.71
N ASN A 136 -29.58 3.51 9.36
CA ASN A 136 -28.67 2.46 8.88
C ASN A 136 -28.30 1.48 10.00
N SER A 137 -28.17 1.97 11.24
CA SER A 137 -27.98 1.12 12.41
C SER A 137 -29.19 0.22 12.65
N GLU A 138 -30.40 0.75 12.54
CA GLU A 138 -31.65 -0.01 12.67
C GLU A 138 -31.78 -1.11 11.61
N LEU A 139 -31.47 -0.81 10.34
CA LEU A 139 -31.43 -1.81 9.28
C LEU A 139 -30.39 -2.90 9.53
N THR A 140 -29.22 -2.54 10.08
CA THR A 140 -28.18 -3.52 10.43
C THR A 140 -28.64 -4.43 11.57
N THR A 141 -29.29 -3.87 12.58
CA THR A 141 -29.88 -4.65 13.69
C THR A 141 -31.00 -5.56 13.18
N LYS A 142 -31.85 -5.05 12.28
CA LYS A 142 -32.91 -5.83 11.62
C LYS A 142 -32.32 -7.01 10.84
N TRP A 143 -31.26 -6.79 10.06
CA TRP A 143 -30.58 -7.89 9.37
C TRP A 143 -30.00 -8.92 10.33
N LYS A 144 -29.37 -8.49 11.44
CA LYS A 144 -28.84 -9.43 12.45
C LYS A 144 -29.93 -10.31 13.04
N ASN A 145 -31.08 -9.71 13.38
CA ASN A 145 -32.21 -10.38 14.02
C ASN A 145 -33.14 -11.14 13.05
N MET A 146 -32.96 -10.98 11.73
CA MET A 146 -33.74 -11.74 10.74
C MET A 146 -33.50 -13.24 10.85
N SER A 147 -34.54 -14.01 10.58
CA SER A 147 -34.48 -15.47 10.56
C SER A 147 -33.58 -15.97 9.42
N GLN A 148 -33.03 -17.18 9.58
CA GLN A 148 -32.19 -17.78 8.55
C GLN A 148 -32.96 -17.99 7.24
N LYS A 149 -34.25 -18.37 7.31
CA LYS A 149 -35.11 -18.54 6.13
C LYS A 149 -35.28 -17.24 5.33
N GLU A 150 -35.39 -16.09 6.00
CA GLU A 150 -35.49 -14.80 5.31
C GLU A 150 -34.13 -14.38 4.73
N LYS A 151 -33.03 -14.64 5.43
CA LYS A 151 -31.66 -14.39 4.93
C LYS A 151 -31.35 -15.24 3.70
N GLU A 152 -31.80 -16.50 3.66
CA GLU A 152 -31.64 -17.42 2.53
C GLU A 152 -32.25 -16.86 1.23
N VAL A 153 -33.38 -16.13 1.31
CA VAL A 153 -33.97 -15.47 0.14
C VAL A 153 -33.01 -14.45 -0.45
N TYR A 154 -32.35 -13.66 0.40
CA TYR A 154 -31.34 -12.68 -0.04
C TYR A 154 -30.03 -13.34 -0.49
N GLU A 155 -29.66 -14.47 0.12
CA GLU A 155 -28.49 -15.27 -0.31
C GLU A 155 -28.68 -15.83 -1.72
N LYS A 156 -29.87 -16.37 -2.02
CA LYS A 156 -30.22 -16.83 -3.37
C LYS A 156 -30.19 -15.69 -4.38
N LYS A 157 -30.82 -14.55 -4.06
CA LYS A 157 -30.78 -13.35 -4.92
C LYS A 157 -29.34 -12.87 -5.16
N ALA A 158 -28.49 -12.90 -4.13
CA ALA A 158 -27.10 -12.46 -4.24
C ALA A 158 -26.28 -13.41 -5.10
N LEU A 159 -26.51 -14.71 -4.96
CA LEU A 159 -25.88 -15.73 -5.79
C LEU A 159 -26.29 -15.57 -7.26
N GLU A 160 -27.57 -15.37 -7.54
CA GLU A 160 -28.09 -15.15 -8.89
C GLU A 160 -27.52 -13.87 -9.53
N MET A 161 -27.54 -12.73 -8.83
CA MET A 161 -26.95 -11.48 -9.34
C MET A 161 -25.45 -11.61 -9.62
N ASN A 162 -24.72 -12.36 -8.79
CA ASN A 162 -23.30 -12.63 -9.01
C ASN A 162 -23.05 -13.58 -10.19
N GLN A 163 -23.95 -14.53 -10.44
CA GLN A 163 -23.88 -15.43 -11.60
C GLN A 163 -24.20 -14.69 -12.90
N GLN A 164 -25.23 -13.83 -12.88
CA GLN A 164 -25.61 -13.00 -14.02
C GLN A 164 -24.50 -11.99 -14.39
N ALA A 165 -23.90 -11.33 -13.40
CA ALA A 165 -22.76 -10.45 -13.62
C ALA A 165 -21.59 -11.21 -14.28
N LYS A 166 -21.34 -12.45 -13.83
CA LYS A 166 -20.26 -13.29 -14.35
C LYS A 166 -20.52 -13.71 -15.80
N GLY A 167 -21.78 -14.02 -16.13
CA GLY A 167 -22.19 -14.36 -17.50
C GLY A 167 -22.15 -13.16 -18.46
N ALA A 168 -22.52 -11.96 -18.00
CA ALA A 168 -22.52 -10.75 -18.82
C ALA A 168 -21.11 -10.33 -19.25
N ILE A 169 -20.11 -10.47 -18.37
CA ILE A 169 -18.71 -10.14 -18.68
C ILE A 169 -18.15 -11.09 -19.75
N VAL A 170 -18.47 -12.39 -19.68
CA VAL A 170 -18.02 -13.38 -20.66
C VAL A 170 -18.67 -13.16 -22.04
N GLY A 171 -19.94 -12.72 -22.08
CA GLY A 171 -20.61 -12.38 -23.34
C GLY A 171 -20.10 -11.09 -23.99
N GLU A 172 -19.69 -10.09 -23.20
CA GLU A 172 -19.15 -8.82 -23.69
C GLU A 172 -17.72 -8.98 -24.28
N GLU A 173 -16.92 -9.92 -23.75
CA GLU A 173 -15.60 -10.27 -24.31
C GLU A 173 -15.69 -11.05 -25.64
N GLN A 174 -16.83 -11.68 -25.96
CA GLN A 174 -17.03 -12.45 -27.21
C GLN A 174 -17.77 -11.69 -28.32
N SER A 175 -18.35 -10.52 -28.02
CA SER A 175 -19.09 -9.70 -28.99
C SER A 175 -18.27 -8.51 -29.53
N SER A 176 -16.98 -8.43 -29.17
CA SER A 176 -16.08 -7.36 -29.58
C SER A 176 -15.00 -7.82 -30.58
N ASP A 177 -15.20 -8.96 -31.24
CA ASP A 177 -14.41 -9.42 -32.41
C ASP A 177 -15.23 -9.20 -33.70
#